data_AF-A0A2V9P1L0-F1
#
_entry.id   AF-A0A2V9P1L0-F1
#
_cell.length_a   1.000
_cell.length_b   1.000
_cell.length_c   1.000
_cell.angle_alpha   90.00
_cell.angle_beta   90.00
_cell.angle_gamma   90.00
#
_symmetry.space_group_name_H-M   'P 1'
#
loop_
_entity.id
_entity.type
_entity.pdbx_description
1 polymer ?
#
loop_
_entity_poly.entity_id
_entity_poly.type
_entity_poly.pdbx_seq_one_letter_code
_entity_poly.pdbx_strand_id
1 'polypeptide(L)'
;IDPEENPHYFLTSVDRGFEIVKTVNHPQVQFLYDFFHEQIAEGNLIEKLEKNIQYVGLVHVADVPGRHEPGTGEINYENIFRKLAELNYQEIVAMEFLPTGDPVEQLRAAREMALRAGAMRTA
;
A
#
# COMPACT_ATOMS: atom_id res chain seq x y z
N ILE A 1 -4.75 10.17 2.05
CA ILE A 1 -3.58 11.08 2.02
C ILE A 1 -3.42 11.49 0.57
N ASP A 2 -4.35 12.31 0.08
CA ASP A 2 -4.41 12.67 -1.33
C ASP A 2 -5.37 13.86 -1.45
N PRO A 3 -4.85 15.09 -1.55
CA PRO A 3 -5.66 16.28 -1.73
C PRO A 3 -6.35 16.35 -3.10
N GLU A 4 -5.92 15.57 -4.10
CA GLU A 4 -6.56 15.54 -5.42
C GLU A 4 -7.92 14.85 -5.32
N GLU A 5 -8.01 13.69 -4.67
CA GLU A 5 -9.29 13.02 -4.40
C GLU A 5 -10.05 13.64 -3.22
N ASN A 6 -9.35 14.12 -2.19
CA ASN A 6 -9.95 14.56 -0.92
C ASN A 6 -9.33 15.88 -0.39
N PRO A 7 -9.67 17.03 -0.98
CA PRO A 7 -9.00 18.32 -0.72
C PRO A 7 -9.21 18.89 0.69
N HIS A 8 -10.18 18.38 1.45
CA HIS A 8 -10.52 18.85 2.79
C HIS A 8 -10.19 17.85 3.90
N TYR A 9 -9.47 16.77 3.57
CA TYR A 9 -9.08 15.78 4.58
C TYR A 9 -8.06 16.35 5.56
N PHE A 10 -8.19 15.99 6.84
CA PHE A 10 -7.28 16.42 7.89
C PHE A 10 -5.85 15.89 7.70
N LEU A 11 -5.72 14.64 7.25
CA LEU A 11 -4.45 13.95 7.12
C LEU A 11 -4.04 13.81 5.64
N THR A 12 -3.04 14.58 5.23
CA THR A 12 -2.59 14.69 3.84
C THR A 12 -1.14 14.26 3.62
N SER A 13 -0.48 13.67 4.63
CA SER A 13 0.89 13.16 4.52
C SER A 13 1.06 11.89 5.35
N VAL A 14 1.74 10.89 4.78
CA VAL A 14 2.07 9.62 5.46
C VAL A 14 3.01 9.86 6.63
N ASP A 15 3.98 10.75 6.51
CA ASP A 15 4.92 11.08 7.59
C ASP A 15 4.17 11.61 8.81
N ARG A 16 3.22 12.54 8.60
CA ARG A 16 2.36 13.05 9.68
C ARG A 16 1.47 11.95 10.27
N GLY A 17 1.00 11.02 9.44
CA GLY A 17 0.22 9.86 9.89
C GLY A 17 1.00 8.98 10.85
N PHE A 18 2.25 8.67 10.52
CA PHE A 18 3.14 7.92 11.39
C PHE A 18 3.51 8.68 12.66
N GLU A 19 3.70 10.00 12.61
CA GLU A 19 3.89 10.82 13.81
C GLU A 19 2.71 10.69 14.78
N ILE A 20 1.47 10.72 14.26
CA ILE A 20 0.27 10.55 15.09
C ILE A 20 0.26 9.17 15.74
N VAL A 21 0.48 8.11 14.97
CA VAL A 21 0.49 6.72 15.49
C VAL A 21 1.57 6.55 16.58
N LYS A 22 2.78 7.07 16.34
CA LYS A 22 3.90 7.08 17.30
C LYS A 22 3.56 7.87 18.56
N THR A 23 2.86 9.00 18.43
CA THR A 23 2.46 9.85 19.56
C THR A 23 1.39 9.18 20.41
N VAL A 24 0.42 8.52 19.78
CA VAL A 24 -0.64 7.78 20.47
C VAL A 24 -0.07 6.58 21.23
N ASN A 25 0.94 5.90 20.65
CA ASN A 25 1.69 4.82 21.28
C ASN A 25 0.81 3.75 21.95
N HIS A 26 -0.21 3.26 21.22
CA HIS A 26 -1.15 2.27 21.72
C HIS A 26 -1.20 1.06 20.77
N PRO A 27 -1.17 -0.18 21.29
CA PRO A 27 -1.10 -1.39 20.45
C PRO A 27 -2.31 -1.61 19.54
N GLN A 28 -3.44 -0.95 19.82
CA GLN A 28 -4.65 -1.00 18.99
C GLN A 28 -4.74 0.12 17.95
N VAL A 29 -3.71 0.96 17.83
CA VAL A 29 -3.66 2.04 16.84
C VAL A 29 -2.51 1.76 15.89
N GLN A 30 -2.86 1.39 14.67
CA GLN A 30 -1.95 1.12 13.58
C GLN A 30 -2.28 2.04 12.39
N PHE A 31 -1.33 2.17 11.48
CA PHE A 31 -1.44 2.96 10.27
C PHE A 31 -1.96 2.11 9.10
N LEU A 32 -2.86 2.70 8.31
CA LEU A 32 -3.25 2.20 6.99
C LEU A 32 -2.34 2.88 5.97
N TYR A 33 -1.45 2.10 5.35
CA TYR A 33 -0.55 2.60 4.30
C TYR A 33 -1.17 2.36 2.93
N ASP A 34 -1.65 3.42 2.29
CA ASP A 34 -2.26 3.36 0.97
C ASP A 34 -1.23 3.74 -0.10
N PHE A 35 -0.86 2.78 -0.96
CA PHE A 35 0.14 3.00 -2.00
C PHE A 35 -0.33 3.92 -3.11
N PHE A 36 -1.63 3.91 -3.43
CA PHE A 36 -2.19 4.74 -4.50
C PHE A 36 -2.08 6.22 -4.10
N HIS A 37 -2.61 6.53 -2.92
CA HIS A 37 -2.61 7.88 -2.37
C HIS A 37 -1.19 8.40 -2.12
N GLU A 38 -0.32 7.57 -1.56
CA GLU A 38 1.06 7.99 -1.29
C GLU A 38 1.85 8.24 -2.58
N GLN A 39 1.62 7.45 -3.64
CA GLN A 39 2.31 7.66 -4.92
C GLN A 39 1.94 9.00 -5.55
N ILE A 40 0.65 9.38 -5.50
CA ILE A 40 0.18 10.68 -5.99
C ILE A 40 0.74 11.82 -5.13
N ALA A 41 0.73 11.66 -3.80
CA ALA A 41 1.10 12.73 -2.90
C ALA A 41 2.60 13.02 -2.88
N GLU A 42 3.43 12.01 -2.59
CA GLU A 42 4.85 12.23 -2.26
C GLU A 42 5.80 11.13 -2.78
N GLY A 43 5.29 9.96 -3.17
CA GLY A 43 6.08 8.83 -3.65
C GLY A 43 7.06 8.27 -2.61
N ASN A 44 8.19 7.71 -3.09
CA ASN A 44 9.19 7.00 -2.27
C ASN A 44 8.60 5.86 -1.41
N LEU A 45 7.68 5.09 -2.02
CA LEU A 45 6.78 4.14 -1.38
C LEU A 45 7.48 3.11 -0.48
N ILE A 46 8.48 2.42 -1.02
CA ILE A 46 9.14 1.30 -0.33
C ILE A 46 9.98 1.79 0.85
N GLU A 47 10.75 2.87 0.67
CA GLU A 47 11.64 3.36 1.72
C GLU A 47 10.85 3.91 2.92
N LYS A 48 9.75 4.63 2.66
CA LYS A 48 8.86 5.14 3.71
C LYS A 48 8.14 4.03 4.46
N LEU A 49 7.67 3.02 3.74
CA LEU A 49 7.08 1.81 4.32
C LEU A 49 8.10 1.09 5.23
N GLU A 50 9.31 0.84 4.73
CA GLU A 50 10.36 0.11 5.45
C GLU A 50 10.72 0.78 6.79
N LYS A 51 10.87 2.11 6.81
CA LYS A 51 11.16 2.88 8.03
C LYS A 51 10.07 2.78 9.10
N ASN A 52 8.84 2.44 8.71
CA ASN A 52 7.67 2.51 9.59
C ASN A 52 6.87 1.21 9.67
N ILE A 53 7.38 0.09 9.12
CA ILE A 53 6.61 -1.15 8.94
C ILE A 53 6.00 -1.67 10.23
N GLN A 54 6.66 -1.50 11.38
CA GLN A 54 6.14 -1.93 12.69
C GLN A 54 4.83 -1.23 13.12
N TYR A 55 4.49 -0.11 12.48
CA TYR A 55 3.26 0.64 12.76
C TYR A 55 2.15 0.35 11.76
N VAL A 56 2.42 -0.39 10.69
CA VAL A 56 1.45 -0.63 9.61
C VAL A 56 0.61 -1.85 9.94
N GLY A 57 -0.72 -1.69 9.98
CA GLY A 57 -1.68 -2.77 10.23
C GLY A 57 -2.47 -3.17 8.99
N LEU A 58 -2.45 -2.33 7.96
CA LEU A 58 -3.16 -2.54 6.71
C LEU A 58 -2.43 -1.81 5.59
N VAL A 59 -2.29 -2.46 4.43
CA VAL A 59 -1.89 -1.78 3.20
C VAL A 59 -3.01 -1.83 2.18
N HIS A 60 -3.23 -0.73 1.46
CA HIS A 60 -4.15 -0.65 0.33
C HIS A 60 -3.38 -0.61 -0.99
N VAL A 61 -3.91 -1.34 -1.98
CA VAL A 61 -3.28 -1.57 -3.28
C VAL A 61 -4.21 -1.13 -4.40
N ALA A 62 -3.76 -0.16 -5.19
CA ALA A 62 -4.32 0.24 -6.47
C ALA A 62 -3.27 1.03 -7.27
N ASP A 63 -3.23 0.83 -8.58
CA ASP A 63 -2.22 1.43 -9.44
C ASP A 63 -2.49 2.90 -9.74
N VAL A 64 -1.42 3.64 -10.04
CA VAL A 64 -1.48 5.05 -10.47
C VAL A 64 -1.03 5.12 -11.92
N PRO A 65 -1.69 5.91 -12.79
CA PRO A 65 -2.95 6.61 -12.56
C PRO A 65 -4.17 5.68 -12.68
N GLY A 66 -5.35 6.18 -12.30
CA GLY A 66 -6.65 5.54 -12.58
C GLY A 66 -7.20 4.61 -11.50
N ARG A 67 -6.41 4.27 -10.47
CA ARG A 67 -6.81 3.44 -9.33
C ARG A 67 -7.27 2.04 -9.74
N HIS A 68 -6.62 1.49 -10.74
CA HIS A 68 -6.93 0.17 -11.30
C HIS A 68 -6.06 -0.93 -10.68
N GLU A 69 -6.27 -2.19 -11.09
CA GLU A 69 -5.51 -3.32 -10.57
C GLU A 69 -3.99 -3.19 -10.82
N PRO A 70 -3.14 -3.77 -9.95
CA PRO A 70 -1.69 -3.78 -10.13
C PRO A 70 -1.23 -4.21 -11.54
N GLY A 71 -0.35 -3.41 -12.14
CA GLY A 71 0.20 -3.65 -13.47
C GLY A 71 -0.50 -2.88 -14.60
N THR A 72 -1.46 -2.02 -14.26
CA THR A 72 -2.14 -1.12 -15.20
C THR A 72 -1.47 0.26 -15.29
N GLY A 73 -0.62 0.59 -14.31
CA GLY A 73 0.00 1.90 -14.15
C GLY A 73 1.50 1.84 -13.90
N GLU A 74 2.01 2.86 -13.22
CA GLU A 74 3.44 3.12 -13.03
C GLU A 74 4.03 2.43 -11.79
N ILE A 75 3.21 1.92 -10.87
CA ILE A 75 3.69 1.31 -9.62
C ILE A 75 4.15 -0.13 -9.88
N ASN A 76 5.43 -0.42 -9.60
CA ASN A 76 5.93 -1.80 -9.61
C ASN A 76 5.51 -2.55 -8.34
N TYR A 77 4.32 -3.14 -8.38
CA TYR A 77 3.77 -3.90 -7.26
C TYR A 77 4.51 -5.20 -6.95
N GLU A 78 5.19 -5.83 -7.92
CA GLU A 78 6.01 -7.02 -7.62
C GLU A 78 7.14 -6.68 -6.63
N ASN A 79 7.78 -5.51 -6.78
CA ASN A 79 8.79 -5.05 -5.83
C ASN A 79 8.19 -4.72 -4.46
N ILE A 80 6.99 -4.13 -4.41
CA ILE A 80 6.29 -3.85 -3.16
C ILE A 80 5.97 -5.15 -2.41
N PHE A 81 5.39 -6.15 -3.10
CA PHE A 81 5.05 -7.42 -2.49
C PHE A 81 6.29 -8.20 -2.03
N ARG A 82 7.38 -8.17 -2.81
CA ARG A 82 8.66 -8.75 -2.40
C ARG A 82 9.18 -8.07 -1.14
N LYS A 83 9.16 -6.73 -1.09
CA LYS A 83 9.59 -5.97 0.08
C LYS A 83 8.74 -6.26 1.32
N LEU A 84 7.41 -6.35 1.19
CA LEU A 84 6.52 -6.73 2.29
C LEU A 84 6.90 -8.11 2.86
N ALA A 85 7.25 -9.08 2.00
CA ALA A 85 7.74 -10.39 2.42
C ALA A 85 9.11 -10.31 3.10
N GLU A 86 10.06 -9.54 2.57
CA GLU A 86 11.38 -9.30 3.19
C GLU A 86 11.26 -8.68 4.59
N LEU A 87 10.31 -7.78 4.78
CA LEU A 87 10.01 -7.12 6.06
C LEU A 87 9.18 -8.02 7.01
N ASN A 88 8.87 -9.25 6.61
CA ASN A 88 8.00 -10.18 7.34
C ASN A 88 6.65 -9.58 7.73
N TYR A 89 6.06 -8.72 6.90
CA TYR A 89 4.73 -8.16 7.15
C TYR A 89 3.67 -9.27 7.18
N GLN A 90 2.96 -9.43 8.31
CA GLN A 90 1.96 -10.49 8.54
C GLN A 90 0.52 -10.00 8.59
N GLU A 91 0.30 -8.70 8.39
CA GLU A 91 -1.03 -8.09 8.47
C GLU A 91 -1.73 -8.13 7.10
N ILE A 92 -2.72 -7.26 6.88
CA ILE A 92 -3.61 -7.35 5.73
C ILE A 92 -3.06 -6.55 4.53
N VAL A 93 -3.17 -7.15 3.34
CA VAL A 93 -3.02 -6.50 2.03
C VAL A 93 -4.39 -6.45 1.36
N ALA A 94 -5.00 -5.26 1.29
CA ALA A 94 -6.30 -5.05 0.69
C ALA A 94 -6.18 -4.53 -0.74
N MET A 95 -6.88 -5.20 -1.66
CA MET A 95 -6.95 -4.84 -3.07
C MET A 95 -8.07 -3.81 -3.26
N GLU A 96 -7.74 -2.53 -3.13
CA GLU A 96 -8.70 -1.40 -3.14
C GLU A 96 -8.69 -0.67 -4.49
N PHE A 97 -8.82 -1.43 -5.58
CA PHE A 97 -8.82 -0.89 -6.93
C PHE A 97 -10.19 -1.00 -7.61
N LEU A 98 -10.36 -0.22 -8.68
CA LEU A 98 -11.46 -0.27 -9.63
C LEU A 98 -11.08 -1.21 -10.78
N PRO A 99 -11.66 -2.43 -10.87
CA PRO A 99 -11.26 -3.39 -11.90
C PRO A 99 -11.52 -2.86 -13.31
N THR A 100 -10.57 -3.02 -14.23
CA THR A 100 -10.78 -2.67 -15.66
C THR A 100 -11.59 -3.73 -16.42
N GLY A 101 -11.69 -4.94 -15.87
CA GLY A 101 -12.42 -6.08 -16.41
C GLY A 101 -13.34 -6.74 -15.38
N ASP A 102 -13.51 -8.07 -15.47
CA ASP A 102 -14.30 -8.81 -14.49
C ASP A 102 -13.71 -8.67 -13.07
N PRO A 103 -14.48 -8.19 -12.08
CA PRO A 103 -13.95 -7.94 -10.75
C PRO A 103 -13.33 -9.15 -10.04
N VAL A 104 -13.89 -10.35 -10.26
CA VAL A 104 -13.42 -11.58 -9.60
C VAL A 104 -12.13 -12.05 -10.25
N GLU A 105 -12.02 -11.97 -11.57
CA GLU A 105 -10.81 -12.28 -12.31
C GLU A 105 -9.65 -11.34 -11.94
N GLN A 106 -9.90 -10.02 -11.90
CA GLN A 106 -8.84 -9.06 -11.55
C GLN A 106 -8.38 -9.20 -10.10
N LEU A 107 -9.31 -9.42 -9.16
CA LEU A 107 -8.95 -9.70 -7.77
C LEU A 107 -8.11 -10.97 -7.63
N ARG A 108 -8.44 -12.04 -8.39
CA ARG A 108 -7.66 -13.28 -8.39
C ARG A 108 -6.26 -13.05 -8.93
N ALA A 109 -6.12 -12.34 -10.06
CA ALA A 109 -4.83 -12.03 -10.67
C ALA A 109 -3.94 -11.20 -9.75
N ALA A 110 -4.47 -10.15 -9.11
CA ALA A 110 -3.74 -9.33 -8.16
C ALA A 110 -3.26 -10.15 -6.94
N ARG A 111 -4.11 -11.02 -6.41
CA ARG A 111 -3.75 -11.95 -5.33
C ARG A 111 -2.64 -12.91 -5.75
N GLU A 112 -2.71 -13.48 -6.94
CA GLU A 112 -1.68 -14.39 -7.47
C GLU A 112 -0.33 -13.68 -7.67
N MET A 113 -0.35 -12.43 -8.15
CA MET A 113 0.86 -11.59 -8.24
C MET A 113 1.50 -11.41 -6.86
N ALA A 114 0.72 -11.05 -5.85
CA ALA A 114 1.22 -10.86 -4.48
C ALA A 114 1.85 -12.14 -3.90
N LEU A 115 1.17 -13.29 -4.07
CA LEU A 115 1.68 -14.59 -3.60
C LEU A 115 2.96 -14.99 -4.34
N ARG A 116 3.00 -14.83 -5.66
CA ARG A 116 4.17 -15.17 -6.48
C ARG A 116 5.38 -14.30 -6.12
N ALA A 117 5.20 -12.99 -6.05
CA ALA A 117 6.28 -12.04 -5.76
C ALA A 117 6.79 -12.20 -4.32
N GLY A 118 5.91 -12.41 -3.34
CA GLY A 118 6.29 -12.64 -1.94
C GLY A 118 6.95 -14.00 -1.70
N ALA A 119 6.68 -15.01 -2.54
CA ALA A 119 7.31 -16.34 -2.43
C ALA A 119 8.73 -16.40 -3.03
N MET A 120 9.10 -15.43 -3.89
CA MET A 120 10.47 -15.32 -4.41
C MET A 120 11.39 -14.87 -3.28
N ARG A 121 11.89 -15.84 -2.50
CA ARG A 121 12.95 -15.60 -1.52
C ARG A 121 14.13 -14.94 -2.22
N THR A 122 14.58 -13.82 -1.69
CA THR A 122 15.90 -13.26 -2.01
C THR A 122 16.93 -14.35 -1.74
N ALA A 123 17.59 -14.82 -2.81
CA ALA A 123 18.70 -15.76 -2.73
C ALA A 123 19.90 -15.16 -2.00
#